data_AF-A0A7M1T5G5-F1
#
_entry.id   AF-A0A7M1T5G5-F1
#
_cell.length_a   1.000
_cell.length_b   1.000
_cell.length_c   1.000
_cell.angle_alpha   90.00
_cell.angle_beta   90.00
_cell.angle_gamma   90.00
#
_symmetry.space_group_name_H-M   'P 1'
#
loop_
_entity.id
_entity.type
_entity.pdbx_description
1 polymer ?
#
loop_
_entity_poly.entity_id
_entity_poly.type
_entity_poly.pdbx_seq_one_letter_code
_entity_poly.pdbx_strand_id
1 'polypeptide(L)' 'MEELIEKLKQEAGLTEEQARKTLEVLWNYVSDRVPPFLQGQVKKMMGMMQSKDNPEVNEEDAF' A
#
# COMPACT_ATOMS: atom_id res chain seq x y z
N MET A 1 -5.62 -2.25 -2.21
CA MET A 1 -4.81 -1.42 -3.14
C MET A 1 -5.22 -1.55 -4.61
N GLU A 2 -6.11 -2.50 -4.90
CA GLU A 2 -6.41 -2.93 -6.27
C GLU A 2 -7.07 -1.85 -7.14
N GLU A 3 -7.89 -0.95 -6.59
CA GLU A 3 -8.47 0.17 -7.36
C GLU A 3 -7.39 1.07 -7.96
N LEU A 4 -6.31 1.36 -7.21
CA LEU A 4 -5.22 2.20 -7.68
C LEU A 4 -4.36 1.46 -8.72
N ILE A 5 -4.18 0.15 -8.56
CA ILE A 5 -3.52 -0.71 -9.55
C ILE A 5 -4.32 -0.72 -10.85
N GLU A 6 -5.64 -0.88 -10.78
CA GLU A 6 -6.53 -0.82 -11.95
C GLU A 6 -6.47 0.53 -12.64
N LYS A 7 -6.47 1.63 -11.88
CA LYS A 7 -6.28 2.97 -12.46
C LYS A 7 -4.93 3.12 -13.17
N LEU A 8 -3.85 2.64 -12.57
CA LEU A 8 -2.52 2.66 -13.20
C LEU A 8 -2.47 1.82 -14.48
N LYS A 9 -3.16 0.68 -14.51
CA LYS A 9 -3.28 -0.15 -15.72
C LYS A 9 -4.09 0.55 -16.81
N GLN A 10 -5.24 1.11 -16.46
CA GLN A 10 -6.19 1.69 -17.41
C GLN A 10 -5.76 3.07 -17.92
N GLU A 11 -5.30 3.94 -17.04
CA GLU A 11 -5.01 5.35 -17.35
C GLU A 11 -3.55 5.56 -17.78
N ALA A 12 -2.60 4.77 -17.26
CA ALA A 12 -1.18 4.87 -17.59
C ALA A 12 -0.66 3.72 -18.47
N GLY A 13 -1.51 2.74 -18.82
CA GLY A 13 -1.15 1.63 -19.70
C GLY A 13 -0.11 0.68 -19.10
N LEU A 14 0.02 0.65 -17.78
CA LEU A 14 0.99 -0.21 -17.09
C LEU A 14 0.50 -1.67 -17.05
N THR A 15 1.44 -2.61 -17.09
CA THR A 15 1.12 -3.99 -16.69
C THR A 15 0.87 -4.07 -15.19
N GLU A 16 0.23 -5.15 -14.72
CA GLU A 16 -0.01 -5.32 -13.29
C GLU A 16 1.28 -5.34 -12.47
N GLU A 17 2.33 -5.99 -12.97
CA GLU A 17 3.65 -5.99 -12.34
C GLU A 17 4.22 -4.58 -12.23
N GLN A 18 4.15 -3.81 -13.33
CA GLN A 18 4.62 -2.42 -13.35
C GLN A 18 3.83 -1.53 -12.40
N ALA A 19 2.51 -1.70 -12.32
CA ALA A 19 1.65 -0.94 -11.42
C ALA A 19 2.01 -1.23 -9.95
N ARG A 20 2.16 -2.51 -9.57
CA ARG A 20 2.56 -2.91 -8.21
C ARG A 20 3.93 -2.33 -7.84
N LYS A 21 4.89 -2.43 -8.75
CA LYS A 21 6.25 -1.90 -8.54
C LYS A 21 6.30 -0.37 -8.48
N THR A 22 5.45 0.30 -9.26
CA THR A 22 5.29 1.76 -9.19
C THR A 22 4.82 2.20 -7.82
N LEU A 23 3.82 1.51 -7.25
CA LEU A 23 3.31 1.81 -5.91
C LEU A 23 4.35 1.55 -4.83
N GLU A 24 5.12 0.47 -4.94
CA GLU A 24 6.23 0.18 -4.04
C GLU A 24 7.27 1.32 -4.05
N VAL A 25 7.71 1.77 -5.24
CA VAL A 25 8.69 2.86 -5.37
C VAL A 25 8.15 4.17 -4.77
N LEU A 26 6.89 4.53 -5.08
CA LEU A 26 6.26 5.73 -4.53
C LEU A 26 6.18 5.66 -3.00
N TRP A 27 5.85 4.50 -2.44
CA TRP A 27 5.75 4.33 -0.99
C TRP A 27 7.08 4.35 -0.28
N ASN A 28 8.13 3.78 -0.85
CA ASN A 28 9.48 3.90 -0.31
C ASN A 28 9.92 5.38 -0.33
N TYR A 29 9.69 6.06 -1.46
CA TYR A 29 10.02 7.48 -1.61
C TYR A 29 9.29 8.38 -0.59
N VAL A 30 8.01 8.12 -0.33
CA VAL A 30 7.21 8.87 0.66
C VAL A 30 7.67 8.56 2.07
N SER A 31 7.88 7.27 2.40
CA SER A 31 8.28 6.84 3.75
C SER A 31 9.59 7.46 4.20
N ASP A 32 10.56 7.57 3.29
CA ASP A 32 11.87 8.20 3.56
C ASP A 32 11.79 9.71 3.80
N ARG A 33 10.71 10.37 3.37
CA ARG A 33 10.52 11.82 3.49
C ARG A 33 9.55 12.23 4.59
N VAL A 34 8.91 11.27 5.24
CA VAL A 34 7.92 11.56 6.27
C VAL A 34 8.62 11.89 7.59
N PRO A 35 8.26 13.01 8.25
CA PRO A 35 8.79 13.35 9.56
C PRO A 35 8.62 12.21 10.59
N PRO A 36 9.56 12.02 11.53
CA PRO A 36 9.55 10.88 12.45
C PRO A 36 8.23 10.67 13.21
N PHE A 37 7.56 11.76 13.60
CA PHE A 37 6.29 11.71 14.33
C PHE A 37 5.10 11.22 13.50
N LEU A 38 5.21 11.18 12.17
CA LEU A 38 4.17 10.70 11.25
C LEU A 38 4.43 9.29 10.71
N GLN A 39 5.64 8.73 10.90
CA GLN A 39 6.00 7.43 10.36
C GLN A 39 5.05 6.30 10.80
N GLY A 40 4.59 6.33 12.05
CA GLY A 40 3.61 5.35 12.55
C GLY A 40 2.24 5.42 11.85
N GLN A 41 1.79 6.63 11.50
CA GLN A 41 0.51 6.83 10.80
C GLN A 41 0.60 6.36 9.34
N VAL A 42 1.72 6.66 8.68
CA VAL A 42 1.99 6.21 7.30
C VAL A 42 2.10 4.67 7.26
N LYS A 43 2.77 4.05 8.24
CA LYS A 43 2.85 2.59 8.33
C LYS A 43 1.49 1.94 8.59
N LYS A 44 0.64 2.54 9.43
CA LYS A 44 -0.74 2.06 9.67
C LYS A 44 -1.60 2.17 8.41
N MET A 45 -1.49 3.31 7.70
CA MET A 45 -2.17 3.52 6.42
C MET A 45 -1.73 2.47 5.38
N MET A 46 -0.41 2.21 5.28
CA MET A 46 0.14 1.18 4.41
C MET A 46 -0.39 -0.21 4.76
N GLY A 47 -0.41 -0.58 6.05
CA GLY A 47 -0.97 -1.85 6.51
C GLY A 47 -2.44 -2.00 6.11
N MET A 48 -3.27 -0.99 6.37
CA MET A 48 -4.69 -1.03 5.98
C MET A 48 -4.90 -1.11 4.46
N MET A 49 -4.00 -0.51 3.67
CA MET A 49 -4.05 -0.55 2.20
C MET A 49 -3.66 -1.92 1.61
N GLN A 50 -2.81 -2.68 2.31
CA GLN A 50 -2.38 -4.04 1.94
C GLN A 50 -3.33 -5.12 2.49
N SER A 51 -3.87 -4.95 3.71
CA SER A 51 -4.72 -5.94 4.36
C SER A 51 -6.13 -6.06 3.75
N LYS A 52 -6.63 -5.05 3.03
CA LYS A 52 -7.92 -5.13 2.33
C LYS A 52 -7.93 -6.14 1.17
N ASP A 53 -6.79 -6.73 0.84
CA ASP A 53 -6.62 -7.76 -0.18
C ASP A 53 -6.44 -9.18 0.45
N ASN A 54 -6.60 -9.35 1.77
CA ASN A 54 -6.59 -10.66 2.46
C ASN A 54 -7.80 -10.80 3.43
N PRO A 55 -8.77 -11.71 3.19
CA PRO A 55 -9.93 -11.88 4.07
C PRO A 55 -9.67 -12.65 5.37
N GLU A 56 -8.42 -12.95 5.74
CA GLU A 56 -8.11 -13.63 7.01
C GLU A 56 -7.16 -12.81 7.88
N VAL A 57 -7.72 -12.10 8.85
CA VAL A 57 -7.06 -11.81 10.12
C VAL A 57 -7.98 -12.39 11.19
N ASN A 58 -7.63 -13.58 11.69
CA ASN A 58 -8.29 -14.18 12.84
C ASN A 58 -8.06 -13.29 14.06
N GLU A 59 -9.14 -12.93 14.74
CA GLU A 59 -9.17 -12.10 15.95
C GLU A 59 -8.59 -12.78 17.21
N GLU A 60 -7.73 -13.81 17.07
CA GLU A 60 -7.20 -14.58 18.21
C GLU A 60 -5.84 -14.11 18.74
N ASP A 61 -5.12 -13.23 18.05
CA ASP A 61 -3.81 -12.71 18.54
C ASP A 61 -3.91 -11.39 19.33
N ALA A 62 -5.11 -11.06 19.84
CA ALA A 62 -5.38 -9.84 20.60
C ALA A 62 -5.76 -10.09 22.08
N PHE A 63 -5.15 -11.10 22.71
CA PHE A 63 -5.18 -11.30 24.17
C PHE A 63 -3.78 -11.24 24.79
#